data_AF-A0A8S1RYJ7-F1
#
_entry.id   AF-A0A8S1RYJ7-F1
#
_cell.length_a   1.000
_cell.length_b   1.000
_cell.length_c   1.000
_cell.angle_alpha   90.00
_cell.angle_beta   90.00
_cell.angle_gamma   90.00
#
_symmetry.space_group_name_H-M   'P 1'
#
loop_
_entity.id
_entity.type
_entity.pdbx_description
1 polymer ?
#
loop_
_entity_poly.entity_id
_entity_poly.type
_entity_poly.pdbx_seq_one_letter_code
_entity_poly.pdbx_strand_id
1 'polypeptide(L)'
;MKALLFIVLLAFAVAQDDPVELCVREKCPDEVAACEKNAFCAIAATNCSNKCVADYDCLIECSNKSGNKLLIALSKCGQANCYPSFQFSTGCDVATCAAILREECLDSNSLSSFSCAFGFFERHPECECVQELV
;
A
#
# COMPACT_ATOMS: atom_id res chain seq x y z
N MET A 1 -41.72 -25.18 1.26
CA MET A 1 -41.61 -25.56 -0.15
C MET A 1 -41.49 -24.30 -0.98
N LYS A 2 -40.43 -24.23 -1.81
CA LYS A 2 -40.29 -23.41 -3.04
C LYS A 2 -40.23 -21.89 -2.80
N ALA A 3 -39.03 -21.34 -2.82
CA ALA A 3 -38.36 -20.87 -4.04
C ALA A 3 -38.60 -19.37 -4.24
N LEU A 4 -37.91 -18.57 -3.43
CA LEU A 4 -37.47 -17.21 -3.78
C LEU A 4 -35.95 -17.18 -3.56
N LEU A 5 -35.31 -18.11 -4.25
CA LEU A 5 -33.92 -18.11 -4.63
C LEU A 5 -33.85 -17.26 -5.91
N PHE A 6 -32.79 -16.45 -6.02
CA PHE A 6 -32.34 -15.68 -7.18
C PHE A 6 -32.90 -14.26 -7.36
N ILE A 7 -31.94 -13.35 -7.60
CA ILE A 7 -32.07 -11.95 -8.03
C ILE A 7 -32.31 -11.04 -6.80
N VAL A 8 -31.31 -10.41 -6.20
CA VAL A 8 -30.46 -9.34 -6.75
C VAL A 8 -29.13 -9.39 -5.96
N LEU A 9 -28.10 -9.99 -6.53
CA LEU A 9 -26.94 -9.30 -7.11
C LEU A 9 -26.02 -8.64 -6.06
N LEU A 10 -24.95 -9.37 -5.76
CA LEU A 10 -23.57 -8.86 -5.81
C LEU A 10 -23.33 -7.52 -5.09
N ALA A 11 -23.47 -7.52 -3.77
CA ALA A 11 -22.79 -6.55 -2.91
C ALA A 11 -21.66 -7.24 -2.12
N PHE A 12 -20.95 -8.16 -2.76
CA PHE A 12 -19.53 -8.24 -2.48
C PHE A 12 -18.94 -7.05 -3.21
N ALA A 13 -18.80 -5.94 -2.50
CA ALA A 13 -17.68 -5.05 -2.77
C ALA A 13 -16.43 -5.94 -2.58
N VAL A 14 -16.10 -6.68 -3.63
CA VAL A 14 -14.75 -7.11 -3.92
C VAL A 14 -13.96 -5.83 -3.77
N ALA A 15 -13.25 -5.71 -2.63
CA ALA A 15 -12.01 -4.96 -2.62
C ALA A 15 -11.35 -5.34 -3.94
N GLN A 16 -11.23 -4.39 -4.86
CA GLN A 16 -10.51 -4.62 -6.09
C GLN A 16 -9.06 -4.79 -5.65
N ASP A 17 -8.72 -5.94 -5.07
CA ASP A 17 -7.36 -6.40 -4.97
C ASP A 17 -6.91 -6.43 -6.40
N ASP A 18 -6.07 -5.47 -6.73
CA ASP A 18 -5.52 -5.35 -8.05
C ASP A 18 -4.95 -6.74 -8.42
N PRO A 19 -5.24 -7.29 -9.63
CA PRO A 19 -4.84 -8.65 -10.01
C PRO A 19 -3.33 -8.90 -9.81
N VAL A 20 -2.56 -7.83 -9.77
CA VAL A 20 -1.15 -7.83 -9.46
C VAL A 20 -0.88 -8.01 -7.98
N GLU A 21 -1.57 -7.27 -7.12
CA GLU A 21 -1.41 -7.37 -5.67
C GLU A 21 -1.76 -8.78 -5.21
N LEU A 22 -2.81 -9.39 -5.78
CA LEU A 22 -3.13 -10.79 -5.58
C LEU A 22 -1.97 -11.71 -5.98
N CYS A 23 -1.39 -11.50 -7.17
CA CYS A 23 -0.26 -12.32 -7.62
C CYS A 23 0.94 -12.20 -6.68
N VAL A 24 1.32 -10.97 -6.30
CA VAL A 24 2.51 -10.73 -5.48
C VAL A 24 2.28 -11.23 -4.04
N ARG A 25 1.10 -11.04 -3.46
CA ARG A 25 0.75 -11.61 -2.14
C ARG A 25 0.71 -13.14 -2.15
N GLU A 26 0.26 -13.77 -3.24
CA GLU A 26 0.20 -15.24 -3.34
C GLU A 26 1.58 -15.87 -3.65
N LYS A 27 2.35 -15.27 -4.56
CA LYS A 27 3.61 -15.85 -5.07
C LYS A 27 4.87 -15.35 -4.38
N CYS A 28 4.81 -14.19 -3.72
CA CYS A 28 5.93 -13.57 -3.02
C CYS A 28 5.58 -13.19 -1.56
N PRO A 29 4.93 -14.08 -0.78
CA PRO A 29 4.39 -13.72 0.54
C PRO A 29 5.49 -13.31 1.53
N ASP A 30 6.67 -13.93 1.46
CA ASP A 30 7.79 -13.64 2.36
C ASP A 30 8.40 -12.27 2.06
N GLU A 31 8.59 -11.94 0.79
CA GLU A 31 9.14 -10.64 0.36
C GLU A 31 8.15 -9.50 0.63
N VAL A 32 6.86 -9.74 0.44
CA VAL A 32 5.80 -8.77 0.80
C VAL A 32 5.84 -8.52 2.30
N ALA A 33 5.75 -9.57 3.12
CA ALA A 33 5.74 -9.42 4.57
C ALA A 33 7.03 -8.77 5.09
N ALA A 34 8.19 -9.06 4.48
CA ALA A 34 9.45 -8.44 4.86
C ALA A 34 9.52 -6.96 4.46
N CYS A 35 8.97 -6.59 3.31
CA CYS A 35 8.91 -5.19 2.87
C CYS A 35 7.89 -4.37 3.66
N GLU A 36 6.71 -4.92 3.95
CA GLU A 36 5.67 -4.26 4.77
C GLU A 36 6.15 -4.02 6.21
N LYS A 37 6.87 -4.98 6.82
CA LYS A 37 7.46 -4.81 8.16
C LYS A 37 8.60 -3.79 8.21
N ASN A 38 9.07 -3.29 7.08
CA ASN A 38 10.16 -2.34 7.00
C ASN A 38 9.70 -1.03 6.37
N ALA A 39 9.53 0.00 7.20
CA ALA A 39 9.08 1.32 6.75
C ALA A 39 9.92 1.90 5.60
N PHE A 40 11.23 1.67 5.56
CA PHE A 40 12.08 2.14 4.45
C PHE A 40 11.85 1.38 3.15
N CYS A 41 11.43 0.11 3.22
CA CYS A 41 11.04 -0.66 2.05
C CYS A 41 9.70 -0.18 1.51
N ALA A 42 8.69 -0.03 2.39
CA ALA A 42 7.38 0.50 2.01
C ALA A 42 7.48 1.88 1.35
N ILE A 43 8.22 2.82 1.97
CA ILE A 43 8.44 4.17 1.40
C ILE A 43 9.13 4.09 0.03
N ALA A 44 10.15 3.24 -0.11
CA ALA A 44 10.86 3.09 -1.37
C ALA A 44 9.99 2.45 -2.47
N ALA A 45 9.14 1.48 -2.11
CA ALA A 45 8.16 0.86 -3.00
C ALA A 45 7.14 1.89 -3.50
N THR A 46 6.58 2.70 -2.61
CA THR A 46 5.64 3.78 -2.96
C THR A 46 6.30 4.84 -3.86
N ASN A 47 7.52 5.28 -3.54
CA ASN A 47 8.25 6.22 -4.39
C ASN A 47 8.47 5.68 -5.81
N CYS A 48 8.80 4.39 -5.93
CA CYS A 48 8.93 3.74 -7.23
C CYS A 48 7.59 3.62 -7.95
N SER A 49 6.52 3.28 -7.22
CA SER A 49 5.16 3.21 -7.77
C SER A 49 4.72 4.56 -8.35
N ASN A 50 4.84 5.63 -7.56
CA ASN A 50 4.48 6.99 -7.96
C ASN A 50 5.30 7.50 -9.15
N LYS A 51 6.60 7.18 -9.20
CA LYS A 51 7.49 7.61 -10.28
C LYS A 51 7.17 6.91 -11.60
N CYS A 52 6.85 5.62 -11.54
CA CYS A 52 6.78 4.77 -12.73
C CYS A 52 5.37 4.55 -13.24
N VAL A 53 4.32 4.83 -12.46
CA VAL A 53 2.91 4.75 -12.86
C VAL A 53 2.61 3.43 -13.61
N ALA A 54 3.01 2.31 -12.97
CA ALA A 54 2.91 0.94 -13.48
C ALA A 54 3.80 0.55 -14.68
N ASP A 55 4.80 1.36 -15.06
CA ASP A 55 5.86 0.93 -15.99
C ASP A 55 6.79 -0.11 -15.33
N TYR A 56 6.67 -1.37 -15.76
CA TYR A 56 7.39 -2.52 -15.18
C TYR A 56 8.91 -2.38 -15.19
N ASP A 57 9.47 -1.95 -16.33
CA ASP A 57 10.91 -1.84 -16.48
C ASP A 57 11.42 -0.67 -15.62
N CYS A 58 10.66 0.42 -15.55
CA CYS A 58 10.92 1.52 -14.61
C CYS A 58 10.86 1.06 -13.15
N LEU A 59 9.86 0.24 -12.76
CA LEU A 59 9.71 -0.26 -11.40
C LEU A 59 10.90 -1.14 -11.00
N ILE A 60 11.33 -2.04 -11.89
CA ILE A 60 12.51 -2.90 -11.70
C ILE A 60 13.79 -2.05 -11.63
N GLU A 61 13.93 -1.05 -12.50
CA GLU A 61 15.10 -0.16 -12.46
C GLU A 61 15.13 0.68 -11.17
N CYS A 62 13.98 1.21 -10.77
CA CYS A 62 13.81 2.01 -9.56
C CYS A 62 14.14 1.20 -8.30
N SER A 63 13.64 -0.03 -8.20
CA SER A 63 13.92 -0.92 -7.08
C SER A 63 15.42 -1.21 -6.97
N ASN A 64 16.07 -1.52 -8.08
CA ASN A 64 17.52 -1.76 -8.15
C ASN A 64 18.33 -0.52 -7.74
N LYS A 65 17.91 0.67 -8.18
CA LYS A 65 18.57 1.95 -7.85
C LYS A 65 18.35 2.40 -6.41
N SER A 66 17.28 1.95 -5.75
CA SER A 66 16.98 2.33 -4.36
C SER A 66 18.05 1.88 -3.35
N GLY A 67 18.82 0.83 -3.67
CA GLY A 67 19.75 0.19 -2.73
C GLY A 67 19.06 -0.57 -1.58
N ASN A 68 17.73 -0.58 -1.50
CA ASN A 68 16.98 -1.29 -0.48
C ASN A 68 16.90 -2.78 -0.83
N LYS A 69 17.59 -3.62 -0.05
CA LYS A 69 17.70 -5.07 -0.32
C LYS A 69 16.35 -5.79 -0.29
N LEU A 70 15.42 -5.35 0.56
CA LEU A 70 14.08 -5.96 0.67
C LEU A 70 13.23 -5.60 -0.55
N LEU A 71 13.31 -4.34 -1.00
CA LEU A 71 12.60 -3.90 -2.20
C LEU A 71 13.14 -4.59 -3.46
N ILE A 72 14.45 -4.77 -3.54
CA ILE A 72 15.09 -5.52 -4.64
C ILE A 72 14.63 -6.98 -4.63
N ALA A 73 14.54 -7.62 -3.46
CA ALA A 73 14.06 -8.99 -3.35
C ALA A 73 12.60 -9.12 -3.80
N LEU A 74 11.72 -8.23 -3.30
CA LEU A 74 10.32 -8.15 -3.72
C LEU A 74 10.19 -7.95 -5.24
N SER A 75 10.99 -7.03 -5.79
CA SER A 75 11.00 -6.75 -7.23
C SER A 75 11.45 -7.95 -8.06
N LYS A 76 12.46 -8.69 -7.61
CA LYS A 76 12.92 -9.92 -8.30
C LYS A 76 11.86 -11.01 -8.25
N CYS A 77 11.23 -11.22 -7.10
CA CYS A 77 10.17 -12.23 -6.99
C CYS A 77 8.97 -11.88 -7.87
N GLY A 78 8.54 -10.62 -7.84
CA GLY A 78 7.45 -10.13 -8.68
C GLY A 78 7.76 -10.20 -10.18
N GLN A 79 8.98 -9.87 -10.59
CA GLN A 79 9.44 -10.07 -11.97
C GLN A 79 9.38 -11.55 -12.39
N ALA A 80 9.77 -12.47 -11.51
CA ALA A 80 9.82 -13.90 -11.83
C ALA A 80 8.43 -14.56 -11.91
N ASN A 81 7.46 -14.11 -11.10
CA ASN A 81 6.19 -14.82 -10.92
C ASN A 81 4.97 -14.04 -11.41
N CYS A 82 5.06 -12.72 -11.51
CA CYS A 82 3.92 -11.84 -11.74
C CYS A 82 4.11 -10.89 -12.93
N TYR A 83 5.22 -10.97 -13.68
CA TYR A 83 5.41 -10.16 -14.88
C TYR A 83 4.48 -10.62 -16.02
N PRO A 84 3.94 -9.71 -16.86
CA PRO A 84 4.10 -8.26 -16.88
C PRO A 84 2.98 -7.57 -16.08
N SER A 85 2.54 -8.17 -14.98
CA SER A 85 1.52 -7.60 -14.11
C SER A 85 2.20 -6.94 -12.90
N PHE A 86 3.42 -7.29 -12.54
CA PHE A 86 4.14 -6.80 -11.35
C PHE A 86 4.12 -5.27 -11.10
N GLN A 87 3.54 -4.86 -9.96
CA GLN A 87 3.51 -3.48 -9.52
C GLN A 87 3.79 -3.41 -8.03
N PHE A 88 4.40 -2.32 -7.59
CA PHE A 88 4.48 -2.07 -6.15
C PHE A 88 3.08 -1.67 -5.69
N SER A 89 2.46 -2.51 -4.86
CA SER A 89 1.20 -2.17 -4.19
C SER A 89 1.38 -0.81 -3.52
N THR A 90 0.47 0.12 -3.83
CA THR A 90 0.39 1.43 -3.19
C THR A 90 -0.25 1.25 -1.81
N GLY A 91 0.43 0.51 -0.94
CA GLY A 91 0.07 0.38 0.46
C GLY A 91 0.64 1.56 1.23
N CYS A 92 -0.21 2.57 1.48
CA CYS A 92 0.04 3.75 2.31
C CYS A 92 1.27 4.59 1.95
N ASP A 93 1.02 5.77 1.37
CA ASP A 93 2.06 6.77 1.16
C ASP A 93 2.40 7.46 2.48
N VAL A 94 3.35 6.91 3.25
CA VAL A 94 3.77 7.43 4.55
C VAL A 94 4.11 8.92 4.50
N ALA A 95 4.74 9.41 3.42
CA ALA A 95 5.15 10.80 3.32
C ALA A 95 3.94 11.72 3.13
N THR A 96 3.03 11.34 2.23
CA THR A 96 1.77 12.04 2.00
C THR A 96 0.87 11.95 3.23
N CYS A 97 0.66 10.77 3.80
CA CYS A 97 -0.13 10.54 5.01
C CYS A 97 0.43 11.26 6.23
N ALA A 98 1.76 11.32 6.41
CA ALA A 98 2.38 12.08 7.48
C ALA A 98 2.32 13.60 7.24
N ALA A 99 2.19 14.06 5.99
CA ALA A 99 1.94 15.46 5.67
C ALA A 99 0.47 15.84 5.96
N ILE A 100 -0.49 15.02 5.55
CA ILE A 100 -1.92 15.21 5.83
C ILE A 100 -2.16 15.16 7.34
N LEU A 101 -1.60 14.18 8.05
CA LEU A 101 -1.67 14.12 9.52
C LEU A 101 -1.09 15.37 10.18
N ARG A 102 0.01 15.91 9.63
CA ARG A 102 0.62 17.14 10.16
C ARG A 102 -0.26 18.37 9.93
N GLU A 103 -0.79 18.51 8.72
CA GLU A 103 -1.65 19.61 8.33
C GLU A 103 -2.98 19.58 9.10
N GLU A 104 -3.62 18.41 9.21
CA GLU A 104 -4.92 18.27 9.87
C GLU A 104 -4.84 18.26 11.39
N CYS A 105 -3.80 17.64 11.96
CA CYS A 105 -3.77 17.31 13.39
C CYS A 105 -2.60 17.91 14.18
N LEU A 106 -1.55 18.44 13.54
CA LEU A 106 -0.34 18.91 14.23
C LEU A 106 -0.04 20.40 14.04
N ASP A 107 -0.83 21.14 13.26
CA ASP A 107 -0.58 22.56 13.05
C ASP A 107 -0.98 23.43 14.26
N SER A 108 -0.14 24.42 14.53
CA SER A 108 0.05 25.06 15.84
C SER A 108 -1.17 25.80 16.43
N ASN A 109 -1.44 25.56 17.73
CA ASN A 109 -2.18 26.40 18.71
C ASN A 109 -3.50 25.89 19.33
N SER A 110 -3.92 24.65 19.19
CA SER A 110 -5.01 24.17 20.06
C SER A 110 -4.99 22.66 20.27
N LEU A 111 -4.95 22.25 21.52
CA LEU A 111 -4.99 20.86 21.96
C LEU A 111 -6.18 20.09 21.36
N SER A 112 -5.91 19.12 20.49
CA SER A 112 -6.48 17.76 20.56
C SER A 112 -5.72 16.77 19.64
N SER A 113 -4.39 16.69 19.81
CA SER A 113 -3.49 15.84 19.01
C SER A 113 -3.82 14.34 19.08
N PHE A 114 -4.42 13.85 20.16
CA PHE A 114 -4.86 12.45 20.26
C PHE A 114 -6.23 12.20 19.63
N SER A 115 -7.22 13.07 19.88
CA SER A 115 -8.59 12.89 19.36
C SER A 115 -8.64 13.06 17.84
N CYS A 116 -7.84 14.00 17.30
CA CYS A 116 -7.70 14.18 15.86
C CYS A 116 -7.06 12.96 15.21
N ALA A 117 -5.97 12.45 15.78
CA ALA A 117 -5.30 11.25 15.29
C ALA A 117 -6.20 10.01 15.35
N PHE A 118 -6.98 9.82 16.42
CA PHE A 118 -7.95 8.72 16.50
C PHE A 118 -9.00 8.77 15.39
N GLY A 119 -9.54 9.96 15.08
CA GLY A 119 -10.48 10.12 13.96
C GLY A 119 -9.80 10.21 12.58
N PHE A 120 -8.49 10.47 12.53
CA PHE A 120 -7.73 10.60 11.29
C PHE A 120 -7.69 9.26 10.55
N PHE A 121 -7.44 8.15 11.27
CA PHE A 121 -7.42 6.81 10.65
C PHE A 121 -8.81 6.34 10.19
N GLU A 122 -9.88 6.88 10.78
CA GLU A 122 -11.25 6.63 10.29
C GLU A 122 -11.57 7.40 9.00
N ARG A 123 -10.96 8.59 8.81
CA ARG A 123 -11.12 9.42 7.61
C ARG A 123 -10.13 9.06 6.50
N HIS A 124 -8.97 8.56 6.89
CA HIS A 124 -7.86 8.17 6.03
C HIS A 124 -7.45 6.71 6.33
N PRO A 125 -8.31 5.72 6.00
CA PRO A 125 -7.96 4.31 6.16
C PRO A 125 -6.73 3.92 5.31
N GLU A 126 -6.47 4.66 4.22
CA GLU A 126 -5.24 4.54 3.42
C GLU A 126 -3.98 4.97 4.17
N CYS A 127 -4.11 5.63 5.32
CA CYS A 127 -3.03 6.18 6.12
C CYS A 127 -2.78 5.43 7.44
N GLU A 128 -3.28 4.19 7.60
CA GLU A 128 -3.05 3.37 8.81
C GLU A 128 -1.55 3.20 9.13
N CYS A 129 -0.67 3.28 8.13
CA CYS A 129 0.77 3.15 8.31
C CYS A 129 1.45 4.29 9.11
N VAL A 130 0.77 5.43 9.34
CA VAL A 130 1.31 6.51 10.19
C VAL A 130 0.82 6.46 11.64
N GLN A 131 0.12 5.39 12.03
CA GLN A 131 -0.39 5.22 13.39
C GLN A 131 0.70 5.13 14.46
N GLU A 132 1.89 4.62 14.12
CA GLU A 132 3.05 4.58 15.04
C GLU A 132 3.80 5.92 15.15
N LEU A 133 3.44 6.93 14.35
CA LEU A 133 4.06 8.26 14.38
C LEU A 133 3.37 9.24 15.34
N VAL A 134 2.26 8.83 15.96
CA VAL A 134 1.43 9.62 16.91
C VAL A 134 1.74 9.22 18.35
#